data_AF-A0A9J7LI03-F1
#
_entry.id   AF-A0A9J7LI03-F1
#
_cell.length_a   1.000
_cell.length_b   1.000
_cell.length_c   1.000
_cell.angle_alpha   90.00
_cell.angle_beta   90.00
_cell.angle_gamma   90.00
#
_symmetry.space_group_name_H-M   'P 1'
#
loop_
_entity.id
_entity.type
_entity.pdbx_description
1 polymer ?
#
loop_
_entity_poly.entity_id
_entity_poly.type
_entity_poly.pdbx_seq_one_letter_code
_entity_poly.pdbx_strand_id
1 'polypeptide(L)'
;MDGTGCTKLTRDDLCVMPGRGICRSCGDPHTTMFDRTRHHFQGPCRYTFAKDCGNSSDFTVEVQHVPVPRRPVVSVVREVYVIAYGYEIGILQGNEVTVTVNGVTYTATGSIPFELAMGKIQVTYRGMWVHVRLVEYCVDIFYNGRHCVKVRVTPYYWGRMCGLCGDFNGNRANDFMLPDGTIASNWNDFGHSWLVEDEDDERCAVGPPPPPCPHGLMTVVSANDMCGLIMDHYGPFGVCHDLGVDPQDFFDDCVFDMCARDGDIVGLCENLEAYADACEEAGAIGFTWRSATLCPLPCPPNSHYNPCASPCPATCQNPDAPNQPCITLCVECCECDPGYVMSGPHCVPLEDCGCTDPMTGRYYPLEETWIQNGRRCVCTRNGIVCTECSFDIVFILDRSSSIGPYGMYIAEKYIAYIIRCLHGLDVEVGYIVFDCISKWLISLGLYNVDTTALIPEIKAAEFTGGESRVGNAIYHLMCTANYRNGIPSAAIILTDGVAYEEHPNNLYELQSNAARAMGIELYAVAIGREFLFNLNALANIANGADRVFDVYSCCALAIRLLDDLCVPCPPGVDLVSCTQDPCVNAECAAHPTAMCKANYCGGCNAVFYDDQGNKVDCMAMNMYGAG
;
A
#
# COMPACT_ATOMS: atom_id res chain seq x y z
N MET A 1 -8.90 60.25 -8.61
CA MET A 1 -9.25 59.12 -7.73
C MET A 1 -10.50 58.52 -8.32
N ASP A 2 -10.35 57.47 -9.12
CA ASP A 2 -11.48 56.73 -9.68
C ASP A 2 -11.51 55.36 -8.99
N GLY A 3 -12.59 55.12 -8.26
CA GLY A 3 -12.78 53.93 -7.43
C GLY A 3 -13.26 52.74 -8.25
N THR A 4 -12.35 52.05 -8.92
CA THR A 4 -12.59 50.67 -9.36
C THR A 4 -12.51 49.76 -8.13
N GLY A 5 -13.67 49.37 -7.60
CA GLY A 5 -13.76 48.43 -6.48
C GLY A 5 -13.11 47.09 -6.83
N CYS A 6 -12.29 46.58 -5.92
CA CYS A 6 -11.78 45.21 -5.98
C CYS A 6 -12.97 44.24 -5.97
N THR A 7 -13.19 43.53 -7.06
CA THR A 7 -14.15 42.42 -7.10
C THR A 7 -13.57 41.28 -6.29
N LYS A 8 -14.36 40.69 -5.39
CA LYS A 8 -13.95 39.52 -4.61
C LYS A 8 -13.84 38.35 -5.59
N LEU A 9 -12.61 37.90 -5.88
CA LEU A 9 -12.36 36.73 -6.71
C LEU A 9 -12.99 35.50 -6.05
N THR A 10 -13.61 34.65 -6.87
CA THR A 10 -14.07 33.33 -6.42
C THR A 10 -12.89 32.37 -6.33
N ARG A 11 -13.09 31.20 -5.71
CA ARG A 11 -12.04 30.18 -5.64
C ARG A 11 -11.68 29.63 -7.02
N ASP A 12 -12.68 29.53 -7.91
CA ASP A 12 -12.49 29.10 -9.30
C ASP A 12 -11.68 30.12 -10.11
N ASP A 13 -11.86 31.42 -9.86
CA ASP A 13 -11.04 32.47 -10.47
C ASP A 13 -9.56 32.36 -10.04
N LEU A 14 -9.30 31.89 -8.82
CA LEU A 14 -7.94 31.74 -8.26
C LEU A 14 -7.23 30.48 -8.78
N CYS A 15 -7.97 29.43 -9.16
CA CYS A 15 -7.42 28.21 -9.78
C CYS A 15 -6.63 28.48 -11.08
N VAL A 16 -7.01 29.52 -11.80
CA VAL A 16 -6.47 29.89 -13.13
C VAL A 16 -5.57 31.13 -13.10
N MET A 17 -5.39 31.76 -11.95
CA MET A 17 -4.53 32.94 -11.80
C MET A 17 -3.04 32.57 -11.88
N PRO A 18 -2.22 33.39 -12.58
CA PRO A 18 -0.76 33.27 -12.53
C PRO A 18 -0.23 33.64 -11.12
N GLY A 19 0.96 33.14 -10.78
CA GLY A 19 1.60 33.43 -9.48
C GLY A 19 1.36 32.35 -8.41
N ARG A 20 1.47 31.07 -8.78
CA ARG A 20 1.40 29.97 -7.82
C ARG A 20 2.64 29.95 -6.92
N GLY A 21 2.43 29.75 -5.62
CA GLY A 21 3.50 29.40 -4.69
C GLY A 21 3.91 27.95 -4.92
N ILE A 22 5.22 27.68 -4.97
CA ILE A 22 5.74 26.32 -5.13
C ILE A 22 6.69 26.05 -3.97
N CYS A 23 6.38 25.00 -3.19
CA CYS A 23 7.31 24.41 -2.24
C CYS A 23 7.76 23.06 -2.80
N ARG A 24 9.04 22.74 -2.66
CA ARG A 24 9.62 21.46 -3.11
C ARG A 24 10.65 20.94 -2.14
N SER A 25 10.76 19.62 -2.05
CA SER A 25 11.76 18.94 -1.24
C SER A 25 12.28 17.73 -2.00
N CYS A 26 13.57 17.75 -2.34
CA CYS A 26 14.18 16.77 -3.24
C CYS A 26 15.58 16.38 -2.75
N GLY A 27 16.01 15.15 -3.04
CA GLY A 27 17.32 14.68 -2.60
C GLY A 27 17.26 14.29 -1.12
N ASP A 28 18.22 14.75 -0.32
CA ASP A 28 18.48 14.19 1.01
C ASP A 28 18.04 14.92 2.30
N PRO A 29 16.86 15.53 2.44
CA PRO A 29 16.11 16.35 1.52
C PRO A 29 16.54 17.83 1.56
N HIS A 30 16.69 18.44 0.39
CA HIS A 30 16.84 19.88 0.22
C HIS A 30 15.47 20.51 -0.04
N THR A 31 14.98 21.31 0.91
CA THR A 31 13.65 21.93 0.82
C THR A 31 13.77 23.40 0.42
N THR A 32 13.04 23.80 -0.62
CA THR A 32 12.80 25.21 -0.96
C THR A 32 11.34 25.54 -0.64
N MET A 33 11.15 26.44 0.32
CA MET A 33 9.84 26.88 0.80
C MET A 33 9.14 27.81 -0.20
N PHE A 34 7.88 28.16 0.06
CA PHE A 34 7.09 29.01 -0.82
C PHE A 34 7.72 30.39 -1.06
N ASP A 35 8.35 30.99 -0.04
CA ASP A 35 9.04 32.30 -0.13
C ASP A 35 10.52 32.19 -0.54
N ARG A 36 10.92 30.98 -0.97
CA ARG A 36 12.25 30.60 -1.46
C ARG A 36 13.34 30.51 -0.39
N THR A 37 12.99 30.50 0.89
CA THR A 37 13.95 30.10 1.94
C THR A 37 14.26 28.62 1.83
N ARG A 38 15.51 28.23 2.09
CA ARG A 38 16.00 26.86 1.97
C ARG A 38 16.31 26.26 3.35
N HIS A 39 16.08 24.96 3.49
CA HIS A 39 16.52 24.18 4.65
C HIS A 39 16.80 22.72 4.30
N HIS A 40 17.57 22.04 5.16
CA HIS A 40 18.08 20.69 4.95
C HIS A 40 17.78 19.81 6.17
N PHE A 41 16.53 19.82 6.63
CA PHE A 41 16.12 19.13 7.84
C PHE A 41 16.13 17.60 7.68
N GLN A 42 16.86 16.91 8.56
CA GLN A 42 17.20 15.48 8.44
C GLN A 42 16.42 14.54 9.39
N GLY A 43 15.41 15.05 10.11
CA GLY A 43 14.65 14.25 11.07
C GLY A 43 14.04 13.00 10.41
N PRO A 44 14.16 11.78 10.99
CA PRO A 44 13.80 10.52 10.34
C PRO A 44 12.36 10.04 10.65
N CYS A 45 11.39 10.95 10.63
CA CYS A 45 9.99 10.67 10.98
C CYS A 45 8.99 11.32 10.00
N ARG A 46 7.69 11.25 10.35
CA ARG A 46 6.62 11.94 9.63
C ARG A 46 6.46 13.38 10.10
N TYR A 47 6.45 14.32 9.15
CA TYR A 47 6.34 15.76 9.44
C TYR A 47 5.24 16.42 8.62
N THR A 48 4.63 17.46 9.19
CA THR A 48 3.73 18.35 8.46
C THR A 48 4.52 19.17 7.44
N PHE A 49 4.39 18.82 6.16
CA PHE A 49 5.12 19.47 5.08
C PHE A 49 4.46 20.80 4.67
N ALA A 50 3.18 20.75 4.33
CA ALA A 50 2.39 21.93 3.97
C ALA A 50 0.94 21.76 4.41
N LYS A 51 0.38 22.75 5.11
CA LYS A 51 -0.98 22.70 5.65
C LYS A 51 -1.65 24.06 5.52
N ASP A 52 -2.96 24.08 5.22
CA ASP A 52 -3.76 25.29 5.40
C ASP A 52 -4.04 25.46 6.91
N CYS A 53 -3.39 26.44 7.52
CA CYS A 53 -3.60 26.83 8.92
C CYS A 53 -4.64 27.95 9.07
N GLY A 54 -5.32 28.34 7.98
CA GLY A 54 -6.45 29.26 8.07
C GLY A 54 -7.68 28.62 8.70
N ASN A 55 -8.76 29.41 8.87
CA ASN A 55 -9.97 29.00 9.57
C ASN A 55 -10.67 27.74 9.02
N SER A 56 -10.41 27.37 7.77
CA SER A 56 -11.08 26.26 7.10
C SER A 56 -10.29 24.94 7.16
N SER A 57 -8.99 24.99 7.48
CA SER A 57 -8.08 23.83 7.53
C SER A 57 -8.30 22.85 6.36
N ASP A 58 -8.26 23.38 5.14
CA ASP A 58 -8.76 22.70 3.94
C ASP A 58 -8.05 21.37 3.63
N PHE A 59 -6.72 21.32 3.85
CA PHE A 59 -5.88 20.17 3.55
C PHE A 59 -4.60 20.14 4.40
N THR A 60 -4.00 18.95 4.50
CA THR A 60 -2.66 18.72 5.05
C THR A 60 -1.86 17.83 4.09
N VAL A 61 -0.59 18.17 3.87
CA VAL A 61 0.41 17.32 3.21
C VAL A 61 1.47 16.99 4.23
N GLU A 62 1.74 15.70 4.41
CA GLU A 62 2.76 15.19 5.31
C GLU A 62 3.78 14.39 4.52
N VAL A 63 5.02 14.36 5.01
CA VAL A 63 6.13 13.63 4.39
C VAL A 63 6.76 12.71 5.41
N GLN A 64 6.97 11.44 5.04
CA GLN A 64 7.79 10.52 5.81
C GLN A 64 9.24 10.64 5.34
N HIS A 65 10.10 11.09 6.24
CA HIS A 65 11.54 11.00 6.07
C HIS A 65 12.03 9.66 6.61
N VAL A 66 12.91 8.99 5.86
CA VAL A 66 13.54 7.74 6.30
C VAL A 66 15.05 7.84 6.09
N PRO A 67 15.86 7.38 7.06
CA PRO A 67 17.31 7.31 6.90
C PRO A 67 17.70 6.49 5.67
N VAL A 68 18.70 6.96 4.92
CA VAL A 68 19.21 6.20 3.78
C VAL A 68 19.87 4.90 4.27
N PRO A 69 19.51 3.73 3.71
CA PRO A 69 20.16 2.47 4.06
C PRO A 69 21.68 2.55 3.93
N ARG A 70 22.42 1.96 4.88
CA ARG A 70 23.91 1.95 4.97
C ARG A 70 24.57 3.29 5.33
N ARG A 71 23.91 4.43 5.15
CA ARG A 71 24.39 5.78 5.50
C ARG A 71 23.28 6.58 6.21
N PRO A 72 22.86 6.20 7.43
CA PRO A 72 21.73 6.82 8.13
C PRO A 72 22.05 8.21 8.72
N VAL A 73 23.05 8.90 8.16
CA VAL A 73 23.43 10.28 8.50
C VAL A 73 22.55 11.31 7.77
N VAL A 74 21.86 10.87 6.72
CA VAL A 74 20.91 11.67 5.94
C VAL A 74 19.61 10.89 5.75
N SER A 75 18.52 11.62 5.60
CA SER A 75 17.18 11.10 5.39
C SER A 75 16.70 11.44 3.97
N VAL A 76 15.65 10.81 3.49
CA VAL A 76 15.01 11.16 2.20
C VAL A 76 13.50 11.07 2.34
N VAL A 77 12.77 11.85 1.53
CA VAL A 77 11.31 11.72 1.43
C VAL A 77 10.95 10.39 0.75
N ARG A 78 10.45 9.43 1.54
CA ARG A 78 10.05 8.10 1.06
C ARG A 78 8.55 7.96 0.83
N GLU A 79 7.75 8.75 1.53
CA GLU A 79 6.29 8.66 1.47
C GLU A 79 5.69 10.05 1.59
N VAL A 80 4.58 10.27 0.90
CA VAL A 80 3.81 11.52 0.93
C VAL A 80 2.36 11.19 1.23
N TYR A 81 1.79 11.88 2.22
CA TYR A 81 0.40 11.68 2.63
C TYR A 81 -0.39 12.97 2.38
N VAL A 82 -1.45 12.88 1.58
CA VAL A 82 -2.36 14.01 1.30
C VAL A 82 -3.67 13.76 2.01
N ILE A 83 -4.02 14.64 2.96
CA ILE A 83 -5.20 14.51 3.82
C ILE A 83 -6.18 15.63 3.46
N ALA A 84 -7.35 15.23 2.93
CA ALA A 84 -8.42 16.16 2.56
C ALA A 84 -9.77 15.43 2.46
N TYR A 85 -10.87 16.13 2.76
CA TYR A 85 -12.25 15.59 2.61
C TYR A 85 -12.52 14.27 3.36
N GLY A 86 -11.81 13.99 4.45
CA GLY A 86 -11.92 12.73 5.21
C GLY A 86 -11.18 11.53 4.57
N TYR A 87 -10.39 11.78 3.52
CA TYR A 87 -9.50 10.81 2.90
C TYR A 87 -8.05 11.14 3.23
N GLU A 88 -7.23 10.10 3.36
CA GLU A 88 -5.77 10.19 3.30
C GLU A 88 -5.30 9.40 2.08
N ILE A 89 -4.52 10.03 1.22
CA ILE A 89 -3.89 9.41 0.05
C ILE A 89 -2.41 9.28 0.36
N GLY A 90 -1.94 8.05 0.58
CA GLY A 90 -0.53 7.73 0.73
C GLY A 90 0.10 7.46 -0.63
N ILE A 91 1.21 8.11 -0.94
CA ILE A 91 2.03 7.84 -2.12
C ILE A 91 3.38 7.35 -1.59
N LEU A 92 3.60 6.05 -1.71
CA LEU A 92 4.78 5.35 -1.24
C LEU A 92 5.83 5.26 -2.35
N GLN A 93 6.99 4.70 -2.01
CA GLN A 93 8.02 4.44 -3.00
C GLN A 93 7.56 3.51 -4.12
N GLY A 94 8.15 3.71 -5.30
CA GLY A 94 7.76 2.95 -6.49
C GLY A 94 6.39 3.36 -7.05
N ASN A 95 5.88 4.52 -6.64
CA ASN A 95 4.57 5.05 -7.03
C ASN A 95 3.39 4.18 -6.59
N GLU A 96 3.54 3.41 -5.51
CA GLU A 96 2.40 2.72 -4.90
C GLU A 96 1.50 3.74 -4.21
N VAL A 97 0.19 3.70 -4.51
CA VAL A 97 -0.80 4.60 -3.95
C VAL A 97 -1.76 3.83 -3.06
N THR A 98 -1.93 4.30 -1.83
CA THR A 98 -2.92 3.82 -0.87
C THR A 98 -3.96 4.90 -0.59
N VAL A 99 -5.18 4.47 -0.26
CA VAL A 99 -6.28 5.35 0.14
C VAL A 99 -6.82 4.86 1.47
N THR A 100 -6.81 5.74 2.46
CA THR A 100 -7.43 5.51 3.77
C THR A 100 -8.71 6.34 3.89
N VAL A 101 -9.81 5.70 4.25
CA VAL A 101 -11.10 6.36 4.53
C VAL A 101 -11.80 5.61 5.67
N ASN A 102 -12.36 6.35 6.64
CA ASN A 102 -13.01 5.78 7.83
C ASN A 102 -12.15 4.74 8.59
N GLY A 103 -10.81 4.92 8.59
CA GLY A 103 -9.86 4.02 9.24
C GLY A 103 -9.57 2.71 8.50
N VAL A 104 -10.05 2.56 7.26
CA VAL A 104 -9.76 1.43 6.36
C VAL A 104 -8.85 1.90 5.23
N THR A 105 -7.72 1.22 5.03
CA THR A 105 -6.73 1.51 4.00
C THR A 105 -6.77 0.44 2.91
N TYR A 106 -6.75 0.84 1.64
CA TYR A 106 -6.63 -0.06 0.49
C TYR A 106 -5.65 0.48 -0.55
N THR A 107 -5.01 -0.42 -1.32
CA THR A 107 -4.15 -0.04 -2.44
C THR A 107 -5.00 0.36 -3.65
N ALA A 108 -4.66 1.46 -4.30
CA ALA A 108 -5.35 2.03 -5.45
C ALA A 108 -4.43 2.26 -6.66
N THR A 109 -3.18 1.81 -6.62
CA THR A 109 -2.17 1.96 -7.68
C THR A 109 -2.67 1.49 -9.04
N GLY A 110 -3.28 0.31 -9.10
CA GLY A 110 -3.83 -0.26 -10.34
C GLY A 110 -5.01 0.54 -10.91
N SER A 111 -5.72 1.28 -10.05
CA SER A 111 -6.89 2.07 -10.42
C SER A 111 -6.54 3.46 -10.95
N ILE A 112 -5.27 3.87 -11.01
CA ILE A 112 -4.90 5.21 -11.52
C ILE A 112 -5.14 5.28 -13.05
N PRO A 113 -5.81 6.33 -13.56
CA PRO A 113 -6.35 7.48 -12.84
C PRO A 113 -7.67 7.21 -12.11
N PHE A 114 -7.88 7.79 -10.93
CA PHE A 114 -9.14 7.69 -10.20
C PHE A 114 -9.54 8.99 -9.50
N GLU A 115 -10.81 9.06 -9.11
CA GLU A 115 -11.37 10.20 -8.39
C GLU A 115 -11.97 9.76 -7.05
N LEU A 116 -11.86 10.62 -6.03
CA LEU A 116 -12.49 10.44 -4.72
C LEU A 116 -13.32 11.68 -4.36
N ALA A 117 -14.13 11.57 -3.30
CA ALA A 117 -14.96 12.66 -2.79
C ALA A 117 -15.81 13.35 -3.88
N MET A 118 -16.41 12.57 -4.79
CA MET A 118 -17.20 13.05 -5.93
C MET A 118 -16.41 13.98 -6.87
N GLY A 119 -15.18 13.59 -7.23
CA GLY A 119 -14.33 14.35 -8.16
C GLY A 119 -13.51 15.47 -7.51
N LYS A 120 -13.64 15.70 -6.20
CA LYS A 120 -12.89 16.75 -5.50
C LYS A 120 -11.41 16.42 -5.31
N ILE A 121 -11.08 15.12 -5.33
CA ILE A 121 -9.72 14.62 -5.33
C ILE A 121 -9.55 13.83 -6.63
N GLN A 122 -8.57 14.21 -7.44
CA GLN A 122 -8.20 13.49 -8.66
C GLN A 122 -6.76 12.98 -8.49
N VAL A 123 -6.55 11.69 -8.75
CA VAL A 123 -5.23 11.05 -8.69
C VAL A 123 -4.88 10.56 -10.08
N THR A 124 -3.79 11.05 -10.64
CA THR A 124 -3.36 10.75 -12.02
C THR A 124 -1.85 10.55 -12.08
N TYR A 125 -1.36 9.87 -13.13
CA TYR A 125 0.04 9.98 -13.50
C TYR A 125 0.24 11.19 -14.41
N ARG A 126 1.24 12.01 -14.10
CA ARG A 126 1.67 13.13 -14.95
C ARG A 126 3.18 13.10 -15.09
N GLY A 127 3.65 12.63 -16.23
CA GLY A 127 5.08 12.38 -16.43
C GLY A 127 5.56 11.25 -15.52
N MET A 128 6.65 11.49 -14.81
CA MET A 128 7.17 10.57 -13.77
C MET A 128 6.47 10.72 -12.40
N TRP A 129 5.48 11.61 -12.29
CA TRP A 129 4.86 11.98 -11.02
C TRP A 129 3.51 11.31 -10.81
N VAL A 130 3.26 10.85 -9.59
CA VAL A 130 1.88 10.72 -9.09
C VAL A 130 1.41 12.14 -8.75
N HIS A 131 0.34 12.58 -9.40
CA HIS A 131 -0.26 13.89 -9.22
C HIS A 131 -1.61 13.75 -8.51
N VAL A 132 -1.68 14.29 -7.29
CA VAL A 132 -2.92 14.45 -6.54
C VAL A 132 -3.38 15.90 -6.69
N ARG A 133 -4.54 16.09 -7.31
CA ARG A 133 -5.18 17.40 -7.45
C ARG A 133 -6.38 17.50 -6.52
N LEU A 134 -6.34 18.49 -5.64
CA LEU A 134 -7.50 18.89 -4.84
C LEU A 134 -8.26 19.95 -5.64
N VAL A 135 -9.21 19.49 -6.45
CA VAL A 135 -9.82 20.27 -7.55
C VAL A 135 -10.40 21.59 -7.05
N GLU A 136 -11.32 21.52 -6.08
CA GLU A 136 -11.95 22.73 -5.58
C GLU A 136 -10.95 23.60 -4.81
N TYR A 137 -9.96 23.01 -4.13
CA TYR A 137 -8.93 23.75 -3.37
C TYR A 137 -7.87 24.40 -4.26
N CYS A 138 -7.80 24.03 -5.54
CA CYS A 138 -6.76 24.48 -6.46
C CYS A 138 -5.34 24.14 -5.99
N VAL A 139 -5.15 23.01 -5.30
CA VAL A 139 -3.86 22.55 -4.79
C VAL A 139 -3.41 21.35 -5.62
N ASP A 140 -2.18 21.41 -6.11
CA ASP A 140 -1.54 20.32 -6.85
C ASP A 140 -0.37 19.78 -6.03
N ILE A 141 -0.39 18.48 -5.74
CA ILE A 141 0.67 17.76 -5.04
C ILE A 141 1.27 16.73 -6.00
N PHE A 142 2.59 16.68 -6.07
CA PHE A 142 3.31 15.73 -6.91
C PHE A 142 4.37 15.00 -6.09
N TYR A 143 4.45 13.68 -6.25
CA TYR A 143 5.56 12.87 -5.73
C TYR A 143 6.04 11.93 -6.83
N ASN A 144 7.35 11.80 -7.01
CA ASN A 144 7.93 10.94 -8.06
C ASN A 144 8.17 9.49 -7.61
N GLY A 145 7.67 9.11 -6.42
CA GLY A 145 7.81 7.75 -5.88
C GLY A 145 9.24 7.41 -5.44
N ARG A 146 10.15 8.39 -5.37
CA ARG A 146 11.56 8.15 -5.10
C ARG A 146 12.15 9.10 -4.06
N HIS A 147 12.23 10.39 -4.38
CA HIS A 147 13.06 11.34 -3.61
C HIS A 147 12.58 12.80 -3.66
N CYS A 148 11.56 13.13 -4.45
CA CYS A 148 11.19 14.53 -4.69
C CYS A 148 9.68 14.71 -4.61
N VAL A 149 9.26 15.68 -3.80
CA VAL A 149 7.86 16.10 -3.61
C VAL A 149 7.73 17.59 -3.91
N LYS A 150 6.62 18.00 -4.53
CA LYS A 150 6.30 19.42 -4.74
C LYS A 150 4.82 19.69 -4.49
N VAL A 151 4.55 20.81 -3.83
CA VAL A 151 3.20 21.32 -3.54
C VAL A 151 3.06 22.69 -4.19
N ARG A 152 1.99 22.85 -4.98
CA ARG A 152 1.64 24.11 -5.63
C ARG A 152 0.33 24.64 -5.06
N VAL A 153 0.36 25.90 -4.64
CA VAL A 153 -0.81 26.60 -4.08
C VAL A 153 -1.07 27.90 -4.84
N THR A 154 -2.32 28.36 -4.84
CA THR A 154 -2.70 29.65 -5.42
C THR A 154 -2.47 30.80 -4.43
N PRO A 155 -2.47 32.07 -4.87
CA PRO A 155 -2.42 33.23 -3.97
C PRO A 155 -3.53 33.29 -2.91
N TYR A 156 -4.58 32.46 -3.00
CA TYR A 156 -5.57 32.29 -1.93
C TYR A 156 -4.93 31.95 -0.58
N TYR A 157 -3.85 31.15 -0.63
CA TYR A 157 -3.15 30.63 0.54
C TYR A 157 -2.08 31.57 1.11
N TRP A 158 -1.98 32.79 0.58
CA TRP A 158 -1.00 33.77 1.05
C TRP A 158 -1.18 34.10 2.55
N GLY A 159 -0.14 33.85 3.35
CA GLY A 159 -0.16 34.03 4.81
C GLY A 159 -1.08 33.06 5.56
N ARG A 160 -1.50 31.97 4.93
CA ARG A 160 -2.35 30.92 5.53
C ARG A 160 -1.64 29.58 5.68
N MET A 161 -0.53 29.42 4.98
CA MET A 161 0.22 28.17 5.01
C MET A 161 0.96 28.01 6.33
N CYS A 162 1.33 26.78 6.65
CA CYS A 162 2.18 26.42 7.75
C CYS A 162 2.81 25.04 7.49
N GLY A 163 3.79 24.63 8.28
CA GLY A 163 4.58 23.42 8.07
C GLY A 163 5.99 23.73 7.56
N LEU A 164 6.70 22.68 7.14
CA LEU A 164 8.07 22.77 6.59
C LEU A 164 8.19 23.63 5.32
N CYS A 165 7.07 23.97 4.67
CA CYS A 165 7.00 24.85 3.51
C CYS A 165 6.83 26.35 3.83
N GLY A 166 6.77 26.73 5.12
CA GLY A 166 6.61 28.13 5.55
C GLY A 166 5.17 28.65 5.44
N ASP A 167 4.99 29.96 5.64
CA ASP A 167 3.66 30.59 5.73
C ASP A 167 3.18 31.27 4.43
N PHE A 168 4.03 31.31 3.40
CA PHE A 168 3.77 31.86 2.07
C PHE A 168 3.27 33.31 2.12
N ASN A 169 4.08 34.22 2.68
CA ASN A 169 3.70 35.62 2.87
C ASN A 169 4.69 36.62 2.22
N GLY A 170 5.71 36.11 1.52
CA GLY A 170 6.78 36.86 0.88
C GLY A 170 7.95 37.27 1.80
N ASN A 171 7.92 36.91 3.08
CA ASN A 171 8.91 37.32 4.08
C ASN A 171 9.79 36.15 4.54
N ARG A 172 10.96 36.03 3.91
CA ARG A 172 11.94 35.01 4.27
C ARG A 172 12.43 35.03 5.72
N ALA A 173 12.30 36.16 6.41
CA ALA A 173 12.81 36.30 7.77
C ALA A 173 11.97 35.56 8.83
N ASN A 174 10.75 35.14 8.50
CA ASN A 174 9.87 34.41 9.42
C ASN A 174 9.49 33.00 8.93
N ASP A 175 10.16 32.48 7.90
CA ASP A 175 9.87 31.15 7.34
C ASP A 175 10.15 30.00 8.32
N PHE A 176 11.02 30.20 9.32
CA PHE A 176 11.23 29.24 10.41
C PHE A 176 10.24 29.40 11.56
N MET A 177 8.97 29.64 11.24
CA MET A 177 7.89 29.76 12.23
C MET A 177 7.50 28.38 12.77
N LEU A 178 7.43 28.27 14.10
CA LEU A 178 6.99 27.07 14.82
C LEU A 178 5.46 27.03 14.94
N PRO A 179 4.85 25.88 15.29
CA PRO A 179 3.40 25.79 15.51
C PRO A 179 2.83 26.76 16.56
N ASP A 180 3.65 27.19 17.53
CA ASP A 180 3.27 28.17 18.56
C ASP A 180 3.36 29.64 18.12
N GLY A 181 3.79 29.88 16.87
CA GLY A 181 3.94 31.20 16.26
C GLY A 181 5.29 31.89 16.54
N THR A 182 6.19 31.26 17.30
CA THR A 182 7.56 31.78 17.49
C THR A 182 8.45 31.46 16.29
N ILE A 183 9.57 32.18 16.14
CA ILE A 183 10.51 31.99 15.03
C ILE A 183 11.79 31.33 15.58
N ALA A 184 12.14 30.16 15.05
CA ALA A 184 13.39 29.48 15.41
C ALA A 184 14.61 30.14 14.75
N SER A 185 15.76 29.99 15.40
CA SER A 185 17.05 30.50 14.93
C SER A 185 17.75 29.56 13.94
N ASN A 186 17.31 28.30 13.85
CA ASN A 186 17.89 27.28 13.00
C ASN A 186 16.82 26.30 12.50
N TRP A 187 17.10 25.64 11.37
CA TRP A 187 16.14 24.76 10.72
C TRP A 187 15.94 23.41 11.44
N ASN A 188 16.84 23.00 12.35
CA ASN A 188 16.66 21.73 13.06
C ASN A 188 15.55 21.86 14.11
N ASP A 189 15.58 22.92 14.90
CA ASP A 189 14.51 23.22 15.87
C ASP A 189 13.18 23.48 15.13
N PHE A 190 13.23 24.23 14.02
CA PHE A 190 12.09 24.45 13.15
C PHE A 190 11.50 23.14 12.61
N GLY A 191 12.32 22.32 11.96
CA GLY A 191 11.84 21.10 11.31
C GLY A 191 11.29 20.09 12.32
N HIS A 192 11.96 19.94 13.45
CA HIS A 192 11.55 19.04 14.52
C HIS A 192 10.21 19.48 15.16
N SER A 193 9.93 20.79 15.23
CA SER A 193 8.65 21.30 15.76
C SER A 193 7.42 20.91 14.94
N TRP A 194 7.59 20.48 13.69
CA TRP A 194 6.50 20.08 12.78
C TRP A 194 6.26 18.56 12.77
N LEU A 195 6.74 17.85 13.79
CA LEU A 195 6.50 16.42 13.99
C LEU A 195 4.99 16.14 14.12
N VAL A 196 4.52 15.05 13.51
CA VAL A 196 3.12 14.60 13.65
C VAL A 196 2.89 14.00 15.05
N GLU A 197 1.73 14.26 15.67
CA GLU A 197 1.46 13.97 17.09
C GLU A 197 1.64 12.50 17.51
N ASP A 198 1.46 11.54 16.59
CA ASP A 198 1.55 10.10 16.87
C ASP A 198 2.98 9.52 16.76
N GLU A 199 3.98 10.36 16.46
CA GLU A 199 5.38 9.94 16.32
C GLU A 199 6.12 9.85 17.66
N ASP A 200 7.10 8.94 17.73
CA ASP A 200 7.97 8.78 18.90
C ASP A 200 9.11 9.82 18.83
N ASP A 201 8.93 10.94 19.52
CA ASP A 201 9.86 12.08 19.58
C ASP A 201 11.33 11.64 19.79
N GLU A 202 11.59 10.69 20.69
CA GLU A 202 12.95 10.21 20.97
C GLU A 202 13.61 9.53 19.75
N ARG A 203 12.81 8.87 18.90
CA ARG A 203 13.30 8.24 17.66
C ARG A 203 13.43 9.21 16.49
N CYS A 204 12.84 10.40 16.61
CA CYS A 204 12.82 11.44 15.58
C CYS A 204 13.96 12.46 15.72
N ALA A 205 14.91 12.20 16.62
CA ALA A 205 16.07 13.04 16.81
C ALA A 205 16.96 13.09 15.55
N VAL A 206 17.37 14.31 15.20
CA VAL A 206 18.31 14.53 14.09
C VAL A 206 19.68 13.97 14.45
N GLY A 207 20.23 13.13 13.58
CA GLY A 207 21.58 12.59 13.72
C GLY A 207 22.67 13.67 13.58
N PRO A 208 23.94 13.36 13.93
CA PRO A 208 25.04 14.27 13.65
C PRO A 208 25.16 14.54 12.13
N PRO A 209 25.58 15.75 11.72
CA PRO A 209 25.74 16.06 10.31
C PRO A 209 26.75 15.11 9.65
N PRO A 210 26.63 14.84 8.34
CA PRO A 210 27.59 14.00 7.63
C PRO A 210 29.00 14.60 7.70
N PRO A 211 30.05 13.75 7.66
CA PRO A 211 31.42 14.24 7.64
C PRO A 211 31.69 15.11 6.40
N PRO A 212 32.64 16.06 6.48
CA PRO A 212 33.02 16.86 5.31
C PRO A 212 33.44 15.98 4.13
N CYS A 213 33.08 16.39 2.93
CA CYS A 213 33.43 15.64 1.73
C CYS A 213 34.96 15.49 1.58
N PRO A 214 35.47 14.27 1.35
CA PRO A 214 36.88 14.08 1.06
C PRO A 214 37.32 14.89 -0.17
N HIS A 215 38.45 15.60 -0.09
CA HIS A 215 38.91 16.51 -1.17
C HIS A 215 39.05 15.81 -2.53
N GLY A 216 39.49 14.55 -2.54
CA GLY A 216 39.58 13.75 -3.77
C GLY A 216 38.21 13.46 -4.37
N LEU A 217 37.22 13.11 -3.54
CA LEU A 217 35.84 12.86 -3.98
C LEU A 217 35.19 14.15 -4.46
N MET A 218 35.31 15.23 -3.69
CA MET A 218 34.83 16.57 -4.05
C MET A 218 35.27 17.00 -5.46
N THR A 219 36.54 16.76 -5.80
CA THR A 219 37.09 17.09 -7.13
C THR A 219 36.42 16.29 -8.25
N VAL A 220 36.14 15.01 -8.00
CA VAL A 220 35.49 14.12 -8.98
C VAL A 220 34.02 14.47 -9.15
N VAL A 221 33.28 14.63 -8.05
CA VAL A 221 31.84 14.90 -8.11
C VAL A 221 31.53 16.30 -8.67
N SER A 222 32.44 17.26 -8.51
CA SER A 222 32.30 18.61 -9.06
C SER A 222 32.61 18.71 -10.56
N ALA A 223 33.08 17.64 -11.21
CA ALA A 223 33.43 17.66 -12.62
C ALA A 223 32.19 17.79 -13.54
N ASN A 224 32.41 18.23 -14.79
CA ASN A 224 31.33 18.51 -15.75
C ASN A 224 30.53 17.27 -16.19
N ASP A 225 31.08 16.07 -16.04
CA ASP A 225 30.40 14.80 -16.29
C ASP A 225 29.61 14.29 -15.07
N MET A 226 29.67 15.01 -13.95
CA MET A 226 28.97 14.75 -12.69
C MET A 226 28.11 15.97 -12.32
N CYS A 227 28.22 16.52 -11.10
CA CYS A 227 27.43 17.67 -10.65
C CYS A 227 27.72 18.94 -11.45
N GLY A 228 28.92 19.09 -11.98
CA GLY A 228 29.30 20.23 -12.82
C GLY A 228 28.46 20.38 -14.09
N LEU A 229 27.75 19.32 -14.51
CA LEU A 229 26.80 19.37 -15.63
C LEU A 229 25.69 20.40 -15.41
N ILE A 230 25.27 20.62 -14.15
CA ILE A 230 24.26 21.62 -13.76
C ILE A 230 24.75 23.05 -14.06
N MET A 231 26.06 23.28 -13.92
CA MET A 231 26.70 24.57 -14.13
C MET A 231 27.12 24.82 -15.59
N ASP A 232 27.10 23.78 -16.45
CA ASP A 232 27.55 23.87 -17.83
C ASP A 232 26.50 24.54 -18.73
N HIS A 233 26.70 25.83 -19.01
CA HIS A 233 25.84 26.62 -19.89
C HIS A 233 25.80 26.11 -21.34
N TYR A 234 26.82 25.37 -21.79
CA TYR A 234 26.85 24.75 -23.11
C TYR A 234 26.40 23.29 -23.09
N GLY A 235 26.05 22.78 -21.91
CA GLY A 235 25.54 21.44 -21.68
C GLY A 235 24.02 21.34 -21.89
N PRO A 236 23.43 20.18 -21.53
CA PRO A 236 21.99 19.92 -21.75
C PRO A 236 21.08 20.87 -20.96
N PHE A 237 21.57 21.46 -19.87
CA PHE A 237 20.82 22.39 -19.03
C PHE A 237 21.03 23.86 -19.37
N GLY A 238 21.75 24.21 -20.44
CA GLY A 238 21.98 25.61 -20.83
C GLY A 238 20.68 26.42 -21.00
N VAL A 239 19.62 25.78 -21.49
CA VAL A 239 18.28 26.39 -21.60
C VAL A 239 17.70 26.83 -20.26
N CYS A 240 18.05 26.14 -19.17
CA CYS A 240 17.58 26.47 -17.82
C CYS A 240 18.24 27.76 -17.32
N HIS A 241 19.51 27.96 -17.68
CA HIS A 241 20.23 29.20 -17.37
C HIS A 241 19.63 30.39 -18.13
N ASP A 242 19.29 30.19 -19.40
CA ASP A 242 18.63 31.20 -20.24
C ASP A 242 17.24 31.60 -19.70
N LEU A 243 16.54 30.66 -19.07
CA LEU A 243 15.26 30.88 -18.40
C LEU A 243 15.40 31.46 -16.97
N GLY A 244 16.63 31.68 -16.50
CA GLY A 244 16.90 32.28 -15.19
C GLY A 244 16.75 31.34 -14.00
N VAL A 245 16.84 30.02 -14.22
CA VAL A 245 16.91 29.04 -13.12
C VAL A 245 18.34 28.97 -12.60
N ASP A 246 18.58 29.54 -11.43
CA ASP A 246 19.92 29.59 -10.81
C ASP A 246 20.47 28.17 -10.58
N PRO A 247 21.61 27.79 -11.21
CA PRO A 247 22.18 26.45 -11.07
C PRO A 247 22.94 26.26 -9.76
N GLN A 248 23.33 27.34 -9.05
CA GLN A 248 24.29 27.25 -7.94
C GLN A 248 23.74 26.40 -6.77
N ASP A 249 22.50 26.66 -6.36
CA ASP A 249 21.85 25.94 -5.27
C ASP A 249 21.73 24.43 -5.55
N PHE A 250 21.44 24.05 -6.80
CA PHE A 250 21.31 22.66 -7.23
C PHE A 250 22.67 21.97 -7.39
N PHE A 251 23.70 22.71 -7.81
CA PHE A 251 25.06 22.21 -7.86
C PHE A 251 25.57 21.88 -6.45
N ASP A 252 25.34 22.78 -5.49
CA ASP A 252 25.77 22.59 -4.10
C ASP A 252 25.04 21.40 -3.45
N ASP A 253 23.74 21.24 -3.71
CA ASP A 253 22.95 20.07 -3.29
C ASP A 253 23.50 18.77 -3.89
N CYS A 254 23.76 18.75 -5.20
CA CYS A 254 24.33 17.58 -5.88
C CYS A 254 25.65 17.15 -5.27
N VAL A 255 26.54 18.12 -5.04
CA VAL A 255 27.86 17.85 -4.45
C VAL A 255 27.68 17.29 -3.04
N PHE A 256 26.79 17.86 -2.24
CA PHE A 256 26.50 17.39 -0.88
C PHE A 256 25.98 15.95 -0.87
N ASP A 257 24.92 15.65 -1.64
CA ASP A 257 24.30 14.33 -1.73
C ASP A 257 25.28 13.26 -2.19
N MET A 258 26.05 13.57 -3.24
CA MET A 258 27.09 12.69 -3.75
C MET A 258 28.13 12.41 -2.68
N CYS A 259 28.56 13.42 -1.92
CA CYS A 259 29.51 13.23 -0.83
C CYS A 259 28.92 12.44 0.36
N ALA A 260 27.66 12.68 0.72
CA ALA A 260 26.96 11.94 1.77
C ALA A 260 26.79 10.45 1.43
N ARG A 261 26.81 10.12 0.13
CA ARG A 261 26.66 8.77 -0.42
C ARG A 261 27.94 8.20 -1.07
N ASP A 262 29.12 8.69 -0.69
CA ASP A 262 30.44 8.22 -1.20
C ASP A 262 30.61 8.23 -2.74
N GLY A 263 29.90 9.12 -3.43
CA GLY A 263 29.92 9.25 -4.88
C GLY A 263 28.93 8.34 -5.61
N ASP A 264 27.93 7.79 -4.93
CA ASP A 264 26.89 6.95 -5.54
C ASP A 264 26.11 7.72 -6.62
N ILE A 265 26.10 7.17 -7.84
CA ILE A 265 25.43 7.71 -9.02
C ILE A 265 23.93 7.97 -8.81
N VAL A 266 23.28 7.28 -7.87
CA VAL A 266 21.88 7.56 -7.51
C VAL A 266 21.73 9.01 -7.03
N GLY A 267 22.65 9.51 -6.20
CA GLY A 267 22.62 10.90 -5.73
C GLY A 267 22.78 11.90 -6.88
N LEU A 268 23.62 11.59 -7.87
CA LEU A 268 23.77 12.43 -9.07
C LEU A 268 22.44 12.51 -9.81
N CYS A 269 21.83 11.37 -10.12
CA CYS A 269 20.61 11.33 -10.92
C CYS A 269 19.43 12.01 -10.23
N GLU A 270 19.30 11.84 -8.92
CA GLU A 270 18.27 12.52 -8.11
C GLU A 270 18.41 14.06 -8.18
N ASN A 271 19.64 14.58 -8.17
CA ASN A 271 19.89 16.02 -8.24
C ASN A 271 19.76 16.58 -9.67
N LEU A 272 20.20 15.84 -10.69
CA LEU A 272 19.95 16.21 -12.09
C LEU A 272 18.45 16.21 -12.41
N GLU A 273 17.68 15.26 -11.87
CA GLU A 273 16.21 15.22 -11.95
C GLU A 273 15.57 16.45 -11.30
N ALA A 274 16.04 16.84 -10.10
CA ALA A 274 15.53 18.01 -9.41
C ALA A 274 15.76 19.32 -10.20
N TYR A 275 16.92 19.44 -10.87
CA TYR A 275 17.20 20.60 -11.71
C TYR A 275 16.42 20.58 -13.03
N ALA A 276 16.26 19.41 -13.64
CA ALA A 276 15.40 19.24 -14.81
C ALA A 276 13.96 19.65 -14.52
N ASP A 277 13.40 19.21 -13.39
CA ASP A 277 12.05 19.58 -12.94
C ASP A 277 11.91 21.08 -12.70
N ALA A 278 12.92 21.71 -12.07
CA ALA A 278 12.96 23.17 -11.89
C ALA A 278 12.95 23.93 -13.22
N CYS A 279 13.60 23.37 -14.23
CA CYS A 279 13.73 23.93 -15.56
C CYS A 279 12.44 23.81 -16.38
N GLU A 280 11.79 22.64 -16.35
CA GLU A 280 10.45 22.46 -16.93
C GLU A 280 9.44 23.43 -16.29
N GLU A 281 9.55 23.64 -14.98
CA GLU A 281 8.74 24.61 -14.22
C GLU A 281 8.93 26.06 -14.69
N ALA A 282 10.15 26.41 -15.12
CA ALA A 282 10.48 27.71 -15.68
C ALA A 282 10.04 27.86 -17.14
N GLY A 283 9.51 26.79 -17.75
CA GLY A 283 8.98 26.77 -19.11
C GLY A 283 9.92 26.18 -20.16
N ALA A 284 10.96 25.44 -19.76
CA ALA A 284 11.72 24.65 -20.71
C ALA A 284 10.84 23.51 -21.28
N ILE A 285 10.98 23.24 -22.57
CA ILE A 285 10.14 22.25 -23.28
C ILE A 285 11.04 21.31 -24.08
N GLY A 286 10.90 20.01 -23.85
CA GLY A 286 11.48 18.96 -24.69
C GLY A 286 13.00 19.01 -24.85
N PHE A 287 13.71 19.50 -23.83
CA PHE A 287 15.16 19.35 -23.77
C PHE A 287 15.51 17.97 -23.21
N THR A 288 16.61 17.39 -23.66
CA THR A 288 17.03 16.05 -23.24
C THR A 288 18.33 16.14 -22.47
N TRP A 289 18.31 15.66 -21.23
CA TRP A 289 19.49 15.62 -20.35
C TRP A 289 19.95 14.19 -20.04
N ARG A 290 19.04 13.20 -20.12
CA ARG A 290 19.37 11.78 -19.98
C ARG A 290 20.01 11.21 -21.23
N SER A 291 20.82 10.17 -21.04
CA SER A 291 21.33 9.34 -22.13
C SER A 291 21.46 7.88 -21.70
N ALA A 292 21.85 7.00 -22.62
CA ALA A 292 22.10 5.60 -22.30
C ALA A 292 23.16 5.38 -21.20
N THR A 293 24.05 6.35 -20.98
CA THR A 293 25.12 6.30 -19.98
C THR A 293 24.97 7.31 -18.86
N LEU A 294 24.01 8.24 -18.97
CA LEU A 294 23.75 9.28 -17.97
C LEU A 294 22.29 9.17 -17.50
N CYS A 295 22.13 8.60 -16.31
CA CYS A 295 20.84 8.49 -15.62
C CYS A 295 19.69 7.95 -16.51
N PRO A 296 19.86 6.79 -17.17
CA PRO A 296 18.81 6.23 -18.03
C PRO A 296 17.54 5.97 -17.21
N LEU A 297 16.38 6.26 -17.79
CA LEU A 297 15.08 5.97 -17.19
C LEU A 297 14.57 4.62 -17.72
N PRO A 298 14.59 3.54 -16.91
CA PRO A 298 14.03 2.26 -17.32
C PRO A 298 12.50 2.36 -17.36
N CYS A 299 11.91 1.98 -18.49
CA CYS A 299 10.48 1.98 -18.69
C CYS A 299 9.89 0.56 -18.60
N PRO A 300 8.63 0.40 -18.13
CA PRO A 300 7.99 -0.90 -18.06
C PRO A 300 7.80 -1.54 -19.45
N PRO A 301 7.51 -2.85 -19.53
CA PRO A 301 7.22 -3.50 -20.80
C PRO A 301 6.16 -2.76 -21.61
N ASN A 302 6.32 -2.75 -22.94
CA ASN A 302 5.45 -2.06 -23.91
C ASN A 302 5.41 -0.53 -23.74
N SER A 303 6.52 0.06 -23.31
CA SER A 303 6.69 1.51 -23.22
C SER A 303 8.13 1.91 -23.50
N HIS A 304 8.34 3.18 -23.83
CA HIS A 304 9.67 3.75 -24.09
C HIS A 304 9.83 5.10 -23.40
N TYR A 305 11.08 5.49 -23.18
CA TYR A 305 11.40 6.80 -22.65
C TYR A 305 11.07 7.89 -23.67
N ASN A 306 10.28 8.89 -23.25
CA ASN A 306 10.00 10.07 -24.06
C ASN A 306 10.27 11.35 -23.22
N PRO A 307 11.21 12.22 -23.64
CA PRO A 307 11.52 13.47 -22.94
C PRO A 307 10.43 14.55 -23.08
N CYS A 308 9.40 14.32 -23.91
CA CYS A 308 8.33 15.27 -24.18
C CYS A 308 7.06 14.53 -24.63
N ALA A 309 6.45 13.79 -23.71
CA ALA A 309 5.17 13.11 -23.95
C ALA A 309 3.98 14.00 -23.57
N SER A 310 2.78 13.62 -24.04
CA SER A 310 1.53 14.23 -23.58
C SER A 310 1.40 14.10 -22.05
N PRO A 311 1.07 15.18 -21.32
CA PRO A 311 0.80 15.08 -19.88
C PRO A 311 -0.57 14.43 -19.59
N CYS A 312 -1.37 14.15 -20.62
CA CYS A 312 -2.59 13.36 -20.56
C CYS A 312 -2.38 12.08 -21.38
N PRO A 313 -1.82 11.00 -20.79
CA PRO A 313 -1.56 9.76 -21.51
C PRO A 313 -2.87 9.02 -21.85
N ALA A 314 -2.84 8.17 -22.89
CA ALA A 314 -3.94 7.26 -23.17
C ALA A 314 -4.06 6.22 -22.07
N THR A 315 -5.25 6.08 -21.48
CA THR A 315 -5.52 5.11 -20.41
C THR A 315 -6.63 4.16 -20.83
N CYS A 316 -6.78 3.03 -20.14
CA CYS A 316 -7.88 2.11 -20.37
C CYS A 316 -9.27 2.76 -20.22
N GLN A 317 -9.41 3.76 -19.34
CA GLN A 317 -10.66 4.49 -19.16
C GLN A 317 -10.88 5.60 -20.19
N ASN A 318 -9.81 6.18 -20.75
CA ASN A 318 -9.87 7.22 -21.76
C ASN A 318 -8.74 7.06 -22.79
N PRO A 319 -8.90 6.14 -23.77
CA PRO A 319 -7.88 5.91 -24.80
C PRO A 319 -7.61 7.15 -25.67
N ASP A 320 -8.60 8.03 -25.82
CA ASP A 320 -8.52 9.25 -26.62
C ASP A 320 -7.99 10.46 -25.84
N ALA A 321 -7.59 10.31 -24.58
CA ALA A 321 -7.08 11.40 -23.74
C ALA A 321 -5.97 12.25 -24.41
N PRO A 322 -5.00 11.69 -25.16
CA PRO A 322 -3.97 12.48 -25.84
C PRO A 322 -4.52 13.42 -26.94
N ASN A 323 -5.69 13.11 -27.49
CA ASN A 323 -6.34 13.92 -28.54
C ASN A 323 -7.28 15.00 -27.97
N GLN A 324 -7.52 14.98 -26.66
CA GLN A 324 -8.37 15.95 -25.97
C GLN A 324 -7.56 17.19 -25.54
N PRO A 325 -8.20 18.34 -25.29
CA PRO A 325 -7.50 19.53 -24.80
C PRO A 325 -6.83 19.27 -23.45
N CYS A 326 -5.54 18.92 -23.48
CA CYS A 326 -4.71 18.78 -22.30
C CYS A 326 -4.00 20.12 -22.06
N ILE A 327 -4.40 20.81 -20.99
CA ILE A 327 -3.81 22.11 -20.64
C ILE A 327 -2.48 21.82 -19.96
N THR A 328 -1.35 21.77 -20.71
CA THR A 328 0.04 22.03 -20.23
C THR A 328 1.11 21.71 -21.28
N LEU A 329 2.37 22.10 -20.98
CA LEU A 329 3.59 21.68 -21.67
C LEU A 329 3.78 20.16 -21.55
N CYS A 330 4.42 19.54 -22.54
CA CYS A 330 4.80 18.12 -22.48
C CYS A 330 5.67 17.83 -21.26
N VAL A 331 5.73 16.56 -20.86
CA VAL A 331 6.46 16.10 -19.66
C VAL A 331 7.36 14.92 -19.99
N GLU A 332 8.50 14.83 -19.32
CA GLU A 332 9.36 13.65 -19.34
C GLU A 332 8.63 12.44 -18.72
N CYS A 333 8.56 11.31 -19.43
CA CYS A 333 7.89 10.11 -18.94
C CYS A 333 8.34 8.80 -19.60
N CYS A 334 7.75 7.69 -19.15
CA CYS A 334 7.65 6.47 -19.92
C CYS A 334 6.30 6.45 -20.65
N GLU A 335 6.33 6.56 -21.97
CA GLU A 335 5.14 6.60 -22.82
C GLU A 335 4.83 5.19 -23.34
N CYS A 336 3.57 4.76 -23.25
CA CYS A 336 3.16 3.47 -23.81
C CYS A 336 3.39 3.43 -25.32
N ASP A 337 3.86 2.29 -25.82
CA ASP A 337 4.10 2.09 -27.24
C ASP A 337 2.78 2.12 -28.04
N PRO A 338 2.81 2.45 -29.34
CA PRO A 338 1.61 2.43 -30.18
C PRO A 338 0.86 1.09 -30.12
N GLY A 339 -0.43 1.15 -29.81
CA GLY A 339 -1.28 -0.04 -29.61
C GLY A 339 -1.48 -0.45 -28.15
N TYR A 340 -0.77 0.19 -27.22
CA TYR A 340 -0.88 -0.04 -25.78
C TYR A 340 -1.44 1.22 -25.08
N VAL A 341 -2.13 1.00 -23.97
CA VAL A 341 -2.70 2.06 -23.12
C VAL A 341 -2.36 1.80 -21.64
N MET A 342 -2.40 2.85 -20.84
CA MET A 342 -2.07 2.78 -19.42
C MET A 342 -3.19 2.11 -18.60
N SER A 343 -2.83 1.10 -17.81
CA SER A 343 -3.64 0.46 -16.78
C SER A 343 -2.84 0.47 -15.46
N GLY A 344 -3.07 1.47 -14.62
CA GLY A 344 -2.21 1.73 -13.47
C GLY A 344 -0.77 1.99 -13.93
N PRO A 345 0.26 1.32 -13.38
CA PRO A 345 1.66 1.53 -13.74
C PRO A 345 2.11 0.76 -15.00
N HIS A 346 1.20 0.05 -15.68
CA HIS A 346 1.53 -0.84 -16.79
C HIS A 346 0.92 -0.37 -18.12
N CYS A 347 1.59 -0.71 -19.23
CA CYS A 347 1.09 -0.53 -20.58
C CYS A 347 0.57 -1.86 -21.13
N VAL A 348 -0.74 -1.93 -21.35
CA VAL A 348 -1.47 -3.14 -21.77
C VAL A 348 -2.16 -2.92 -23.12
N PRO A 349 -2.37 -3.97 -23.93
CA PRO A 349 -3.25 -3.88 -25.09
C PRO A 349 -4.66 -3.46 -24.68
N LEU A 350 -5.40 -2.77 -25.56
CA LEU A 350 -6.79 -2.37 -25.30
C LEU A 350 -7.70 -3.55 -24.93
N GLU A 351 -7.43 -4.74 -25.47
CA GLU A 351 -8.17 -5.98 -25.17
C GLU A 351 -7.90 -6.57 -23.78
N ASP A 352 -6.81 -6.15 -23.14
CA ASP A 352 -6.43 -6.53 -21.77
C ASP A 352 -6.73 -5.40 -20.76
N CYS A 353 -7.46 -4.37 -21.18
CA CYS A 353 -8.02 -3.41 -20.24
C CYS A 353 -8.98 -4.10 -19.27
N GLY A 354 -8.97 -3.62 -18.03
CA GLY A 354 -9.82 -4.11 -16.96
C GLY A 354 -11.25 -3.59 -17.03
N CYS A 355 -11.87 -3.46 -15.87
CA CYS A 355 -13.29 -3.20 -15.72
C CYS A 355 -13.50 -1.83 -15.07
N THR A 356 -14.51 -1.09 -15.53
CA THR A 356 -14.97 0.13 -14.83
C THR A 356 -16.31 -0.16 -14.16
N ASP A 357 -16.39 0.04 -12.85
CA ASP A 357 -17.65 -0.05 -12.12
C ASP A 357 -18.56 1.10 -12.57
N PRO A 358 -19.74 0.81 -13.17
CA PRO A 358 -20.63 1.84 -13.70
C PRO A 358 -21.29 2.71 -12.62
N MET A 359 -21.31 2.27 -11.36
CA MET A 359 -21.88 3.03 -10.24
C MET A 359 -20.87 3.97 -9.61
N THR A 360 -19.65 3.49 -9.39
CA THR A 360 -18.60 4.26 -8.69
C THR A 360 -17.64 4.98 -9.64
N GLY A 361 -17.60 4.56 -10.92
CA GLY A 361 -16.62 5.03 -11.90
C GLY A 361 -15.21 4.48 -11.67
N ARG A 362 -15.00 3.64 -10.65
CA ARG A 362 -13.68 3.08 -10.32
C ARG A 362 -13.24 2.07 -11.36
N TYR A 363 -11.98 2.17 -11.79
CA TYR A 363 -11.34 1.18 -12.64
C TYR A 363 -10.61 0.13 -11.83
N TYR A 364 -10.77 -1.12 -12.25
CA TYR A 364 -10.17 -2.31 -11.69
C TYR A 364 -9.37 -2.98 -12.82
N PRO A 365 -8.04 -3.03 -12.76
CA PRO A 365 -7.22 -3.89 -13.60
C PRO A 365 -7.81 -5.30 -13.79
N LEU A 366 -7.50 -5.90 -14.94
CA LEU A 366 -7.88 -7.27 -15.22
C LEU A 366 -7.34 -8.20 -14.11
N GLU A 367 -8.16 -9.15 -13.67
CA GLU A 367 -7.91 -10.08 -12.56
C GLU A 367 -7.87 -9.45 -11.16
N GLU A 368 -8.04 -8.13 -11.02
CA GLU A 368 -8.17 -7.51 -9.70
C GLU A 368 -9.41 -8.04 -8.97
N THR A 369 -9.25 -8.34 -7.68
CA THR A 369 -10.33 -8.84 -6.82
C THR A 369 -10.59 -7.88 -5.66
N TRP A 370 -11.86 -7.64 -5.35
CA TRP A 370 -12.27 -6.78 -4.23
C TRP A 370 -13.55 -7.28 -3.58
N ILE A 371 -13.92 -6.69 -2.45
CA ILE A 371 -15.18 -6.97 -1.74
C ILE A 371 -16.17 -5.84 -2.03
N GLN A 372 -17.38 -6.17 -2.46
CA GLN A 372 -18.46 -5.21 -2.69
C GLN A 372 -19.81 -5.84 -2.35
N ASN A 373 -20.56 -5.19 -1.47
CA ASN A 373 -21.92 -5.59 -1.07
C ASN A 373 -22.05 -7.07 -0.61
N GLY A 374 -21.18 -7.57 0.27
CA GLY A 374 -21.26 -8.97 0.71
C GLY A 374 -20.57 -9.97 -0.23
N ARG A 375 -20.07 -9.51 -1.38
CA ARG A 375 -19.61 -10.39 -2.46
C ARG A 375 -18.14 -10.18 -2.75
N ARG A 376 -17.46 -11.26 -3.11
CA ARG A 376 -16.14 -11.21 -3.74
C ARG A 376 -16.35 -10.91 -5.22
N CYS A 377 -15.78 -9.81 -5.69
CA CYS A 377 -15.81 -9.41 -7.08
C CYS A 377 -14.44 -9.59 -7.71
N VAL A 378 -14.41 -9.94 -8.99
CA VAL A 378 -13.20 -10.03 -9.81
C VAL A 378 -13.45 -9.35 -11.16
N CYS A 379 -12.48 -8.59 -11.64
CA CYS A 379 -12.51 -8.11 -13.00
C CYS A 379 -12.06 -9.22 -13.96
N THR A 380 -12.95 -9.61 -14.86
CA THR A 380 -12.65 -10.59 -15.92
C THR A 380 -12.72 -9.93 -17.28
N ARG A 381 -12.27 -10.63 -18.32
CA ARG A 381 -12.45 -10.18 -19.72
C ARG A 381 -13.92 -10.02 -20.13
N ASN A 382 -14.84 -10.63 -19.38
CA ASN A 382 -16.28 -10.51 -19.59
C ASN A 382 -16.93 -9.43 -18.70
N GLY A 383 -16.12 -8.61 -18.02
CA GLY A 383 -16.56 -7.61 -17.05
C GLY A 383 -16.45 -8.07 -15.60
N ILE A 384 -17.09 -7.31 -14.71
CA ILE A 384 -17.09 -7.54 -13.27
C ILE A 384 -17.96 -8.76 -12.95
N VAL A 385 -17.35 -9.78 -12.34
CA VAL A 385 -18.05 -10.97 -11.85
C VAL A 385 -18.00 -10.95 -10.33
N CYS A 386 -19.16 -10.85 -9.69
CA CYS A 386 -19.28 -10.93 -8.24
C CYS A 386 -19.91 -12.26 -7.84
N THR A 387 -19.37 -12.89 -6.81
CA THR A 387 -19.85 -14.15 -6.26
C THR A 387 -20.15 -13.94 -4.79
N GLU A 388 -21.29 -14.47 -4.33
CA GLU A 388 -21.55 -14.55 -2.90
C GLU A 388 -20.37 -15.27 -2.25
N CYS A 389 -19.81 -14.67 -1.20
CA CYS A 389 -18.76 -15.32 -0.43
C CYS A 389 -19.10 -15.24 1.05
N SER A 390 -19.40 -16.40 1.59
CA SER A 390 -19.64 -16.62 3.01
C SER A 390 -18.73 -17.77 3.43
N PHE A 391 -18.02 -17.61 4.55
CA PHE A 391 -17.26 -18.67 5.19
C PHE A 391 -17.12 -18.36 6.68
N ASP A 392 -16.88 -19.37 7.49
CA ASP A 392 -16.68 -19.20 8.93
C ASP A 392 -15.21 -19.36 9.26
N ILE A 393 -14.66 -18.45 10.06
CA ILE A 393 -13.27 -18.56 10.54
C ILE A 393 -13.22 -18.69 12.05
N VAL A 394 -12.30 -19.52 12.53
CA VAL A 394 -11.96 -19.58 13.95
C VAL A 394 -10.50 -19.26 14.14
N PHE A 395 -10.21 -18.16 14.83
CA PHE A 395 -8.86 -17.87 15.31
C PHE A 395 -8.57 -18.76 16.51
N ILE A 396 -7.43 -19.44 16.50
CA ILE A 396 -6.93 -20.25 17.60
C ILE A 396 -5.60 -19.67 18.05
N LEU A 397 -5.61 -18.94 19.17
CA LEU A 397 -4.44 -18.23 19.67
C LEU A 397 -3.75 -18.99 20.80
N ASP A 398 -2.48 -19.27 20.58
CA ASP A 398 -1.54 -19.76 21.58
C ASP A 398 -1.19 -18.64 22.56
N ARG A 399 -1.51 -18.84 23.84
CA ARG A 399 -1.18 -17.90 24.94
C ARG A 399 -0.13 -18.48 25.89
N SER A 400 0.56 -19.53 25.45
CA SER A 400 1.58 -20.22 26.25
C SER A 400 2.80 -19.34 26.50
N SER A 401 3.66 -19.82 27.39
CA SER A 401 4.86 -19.08 27.81
C SER A 401 5.86 -18.83 26.67
N SER A 402 5.82 -19.61 25.58
CA SER A 402 6.78 -19.48 24.47
C SER A 402 6.47 -18.28 23.55
N ILE A 403 5.20 -17.90 23.47
CA ILE A 403 4.74 -16.71 22.73
C ILE A 403 5.13 -15.41 23.46
N GLY A 404 4.89 -15.38 24.77
CA GLY A 404 5.14 -14.24 25.65
C GLY A 404 4.20 -13.02 25.40
N PRO A 405 4.27 -11.99 26.27
CA PRO A 405 3.35 -10.85 26.22
C PRO A 405 3.44 -10.01 24.93
N TYR A 406 4.64 -9.87 24.38
CA TYR A 406 4.85 -9.11 23.14
C TYR A 406 4.29 -9.84 21.92
N GLY A 407 4.48 -11.17 21.84
CA GLY A 407 3.86 -11.99 20.79
C GLY A 407 2.35 -11.94 20.85
N MET A 408 1.76 -11.94 22.05
CA MET A 408 0.33 -11.76 22.28
C MET A 408 -0.19 -10.43 21.70
N TYR A 409 0.48 -9.33 22.02
CA TYR A 409 0.13 -8.00 21.52
C TYR A 409 0.14 -7.93 19.98
N ILE A 410 1.16 -8.53 19.35
CA ILE A 410 1.25 -8.61 17.89
C ILE A 410 0.10 -9.45 17.33
N ALA A 411 -0.19 -10.60 17.93
CA ALA A 411 -1.23 -11.51 17.47
C ALA A 411 -2.62 -10.85 17.47
N GLU A 412 -2.98 -10.12 18.53
CA GLU A 412 -4.25 -9.39 18.60
C GLU A 412 -4.37 -8.31 17.51
N LYS A 413 -3.29 -7.58 17.24
CA LYS A 413 -3.25 -6.60 16.15
C LYS A 413 -3.40 -7.27 14.79
N TYR A 414 -2.74 -8.41 14.59
CA TYR A 414 -2.82 -9.17 13.36
C TYR A 414 -4.24 -9.71 13.12
N ILE A 415 -4.89 -10.30 14.13
CA ILE A 415 -6.29 -10.75 14.03
C ILE A 415 -7.21 -9.58 13.66
N ALA A 416 -7.07 -8.45 14.35
CA ALA A 416 -7.85 -7.25 14.05
C ALA A 416 -7.64 -6.76 12.60
N TYR A 417 -6.45 -6.97 12.05
CA TYR A 417 -6.16 -6.61 10.68
C TYR A 417 -6.84 -7.55 9.68
N ILE A 418 -6.75 -8.86 9.88
CA ILE A 418 -7.43 -9.84 9.03
C ILE A 418 -8.95 -9.59 9.00
N ILE A 419 -9.56 -9.29 10.15
CA ILE A 419 -10.98 -8.95 10.23
C ILE A 419 -11.31 -7.71 9.38
N ARG A 420 -10.45 -6.68 9.41
CA ARG A 420 -10.61 -5.51 8.55
C ARG A 420 -10.47 -5.84 7.06
N CYS A 421 -9.54 -6.73 6.70
CA CYS A 421 -9.38 -7.17 5.31
C CYS A 421 -10.60 -7.94 4.78
N LEU A 422 -11.36 -8.60 5.67
CA LEU A 422 -12.57 -9.35 5.33
C LEU A 422 -13.87 -8.54 5.50
N HIS A 423 -13.77 -7.28 5.92
CA HIS A 423 -14.92 -6.41 6.18
C HIS A 423 -15.82 -6.29 4.93
N GLY A 424 -17.13 -6.37 5.16
CA GLY A 424 -18.15 -6.35 4.12
C GLY A 424 -18.47 -7.72 3.51
N LEU A 425 -17.94 -8.82 4.06
CA LEU A 425 -18.33 -10.20 3.73
C LEU A 425 -19.16 -10.84 4.83
N ASP A 426 -19.91 -11.88 4.47
CA ASP A 426 -20.68 -12.69 5.42
C ASP A 426 -19.79 -13.76 6.09
N VAL A 427 -18.90 -13.29 6.98
CA VAL A 427 -17.94 -14.12 7.70
C VAL A 427 -18.20 -14.11 9.20
N GLU A 428 -18.65 -15.24 9.76
CA GLU A 428 -18.72 -15.43 11.21
C GLU A 428 -17.35 -15.71 11.79
N VAL A 429 -17.08 -15.13 12.96
CA VAL A 429 -15.79 -15.20 13.62
C VAL A 429 -15.92 -15.90 14.96
N GLY A 430 -15.21 -17.02 15.09
CA GLY A 430 -14.94 -17.68 16.36
C GLY A 430 -13.54 -17.33 16.87
N TYR A 431 -13.37 -17.37 18.19
CA TYR A 431 -12.08 -17.12 18.82
C TYR A 431 -11.85 -18.08 19.98
N ILE A 432 -10.95 -19.03 19.76
CA ILE A 432 -10.43 -19.95 20.76
C ILE A 432 -9.07 -19.41 21.22
N VAL A 433 -8.85 -19.48 22.51
CA VAL A 433 -7.51 -19.31 23.06
C VAL A 433 -7.11 -20.57 23.81
N PHE A 434 -5.82 -20.88 23.79
CA PHE A 434 -5.31 -22.04 24.49
C PHE A 434 -3.98 -21.77 25.19
N ASP A 435 -3.80 -22.51 26.28
CA ASP A 435 -2.55 -22.71 27.00
C ASP A 435 -2.52 -24.21 27.39
N CYS A 436 -2.47 -24.51 28.68
CA CYS A 436 -2.78 -25.84 29.19
C CYS A 436 -4.23 -26.27 28.88
N ILE A 437 -5.16 -25.32 28.71
CA ILE A 437 -6.59 -25.58 28.45
C ILE A 437 -7.07 -24.73 27.28
N SER A 438 -7.87 -25.32 26.39
CA SER A 438 -8.55 -24.61 25.30
C SER A 438 -9.91 -24.09 25.75
N LYS A 439 -10.23 -22.84 25.41
CA LYS A 439 -11.52 -22.21 25.72
C LYS A 439 -11.98 -21.28 24.60
N TRP A 440 -13.29 -21.24 24.37
CA TRP A 440 -13.92 -20.19 23.58
C TRP A 440 -13.90 -18.86 24.36
N LEU A 441 -13.36 -17.81 23.74
CA LEU A 441 -13.66 -16.43 24.13
C LEU A 441 -14.87 -15.91 23.35
N ILE A 442 -14.97 -16.31 22.08
CA ILE A 442 -16.06 -15.93 21.19
C ILE A 442 -16.52 -17.17 20.44
N SER A 443 -17.71 -17.67 20.73
CA SER A 443 -18.32 -18.76 19.96
C SER A 443 -18.78 -18.27 18.59
N LEU A 444 -18.71 -19.15 17.58
CA LEU A 444 -19.36 -18.93 16.27
C LEU A 444 -20.86 -18.61 16.44
N GLY A 445 -21.40 -17.79 15.54
CA GLY A 445 -22.78 -17.27 15.59
C GLY A 445 -22.98 -16.01 16.45
N LEU A 446 -21.97 -15.55 17.21
CA LEU A 446 -22.10 -14.34 18.04
C LEU A 446 -21.68 -13.06 17.32
N TYR A 447 -20.63 -13.13 16.51
CA TYR A 447 -20.03 -11.98 15.83
C TYR A 447 -19.68 -12.34 14.38
N ASN A 448 -19.80 -11.35 13.51
CA ASN A 448 -19.23 -11.37 12.17
C ASN A 448 -18.18 -10.27 12.01
N VAL A 449 -17.46 -10.28 10.90
CA VAL A 449 -16.40 -9.31 10.58
C VAL A 449 -16.85 -7.84 10.58
N ASP A 450 -18.15 -7.58 10.39
CA ASP A 450 -18.74 -6.22 10.42
C ASP A 450 -19.25 -5.80 11.80
N THR A 451 -19.19 -6.70 12.80
CA THR A 451 -19.70 -6.41 14.14
C THR A 451 -18.74 -5.50 14.89
N THR A 452 -19.18 -4.28 15.21
CA THR A 452 -18.34 -3.23 15.84
C THR A 452 -17.72 -3.63 17.18
N ALA A 453 -18.40 -4.49 17.95
CA ALA A 453 -17.93 -4.99 19.24
C ALA A 453 -16.91 -6.14 19.15
N LEU A 454 -16.71 -6.74 17.97
CA LEU A 454 -15.80 -7.88 17.78
C LEU A 454 -14.35 -7.55 18.15
N ILE A 455 -13.82 -6.43 17.64
CA ILE A 455 -12.43 -6.03 17.88
C ILE A 455 -12.15 -5.76 19.37
N PRO A 456 -13.01 -5.04 20.12
CA PRO A 456 -12.88 -4.93 21.58
C PRO A 456 -12.81 -6.29 22.30
N GLU A 457 -13.66 -7.26 21.94
CA GLU A 457 -13.68 -8.59 22.57
C GLU A 457 -12.41 -9.39 22.28
N ILE A 458 -11.85 -9.29 21.06
CA ILE A 458 -10.58 -9.94 20.72
C ILE A 458 -9.43 -9.40 21.57
N LYS A 459 -9.40 -8.08 21.78
CA LYS A 459 -8.39 -7.40 22.60
C LYS A 459 -8.56 -7.62 24.11
N ALA A 460 -9.65 -8.25 24.55
CA ALA A 460 -9.86 -8.61 25.96
C ALA A 460 -9.13 -9.92 26.34
N ALA A 461 -8.50 -10.61 25.38
CA ALA A 461 -7.76 -11.83 25.65
C ALA A 461 -6.49 -11.55 26.48
N GLU A 462 -6.46 -12.01 27.73
CA GLU A 462 -5.27 -11.82 28.57
C GLU A 462 -4.19 -12.89 28.32
N PHE A 463 -2.92 -12.50 28.39
CA PHE A 463 -1.81 -13.44 28.44
C PHE A 463 -1.81 -14.23 29.76
N THR A 464 -1.80 -15.57 29.69
CA THR A 464 -1.80 -16.45 30.87
C THR A 464 -0.51 -17.22 31.06
N GLY A 465 0.24 -17.50 29.98
CA GLY A 465 1.38 -18.42 30.02
C GLY A 465 0.94 -19.87 30.22
N GLY A 466 1.90 -20.79 30.19
CA GLY A 466 1.66 -22.23 30.31
C GLY A 466 2.31 -23.04 29.20
N GLU A 467 1.85 -24.28 29.04
CA GLU A 467 2.28 -25.20 27.98
C GLU A 467 1.51 -24.95 26.68
N SER A 468 2.16 -25.11 25.53
CA SER A 468 1.47 -25.06 24.24
C SER A 468 0.92 -26.43 23.87
N ARG A 469 -0.41 -26.50 23.70
CA ARG A 469 -1.15 -27.73 23.39
C ARG A 469 -1.98 -27.59 22.11
N VAL A 470 -1.28 -27.33 21.00
CA VAL A 470 -1.89 -27.04 19.68
C VAL A 470 -2.82 -28.16 19.23
N GLY A 471 -2.41 -29.43 19.36
CA GLY A 471 -3.24 -30.56 18.94
C GLY A 471 -4.55 -30.64 19.73
N ASN A 472 -4.49 -30.39 21.05
CA ASN A 472 -5.69 -30.35 21.88
C ASN A 472 -6.60 -29.18 21.52
N ALA A 473 -6.06 -28.03 21.12
CA ALA A 473 -6.85 -26.88 20.68
C ALA A 473 -7.60 -27.16 19.37
N ILE A 474 -6.95 -27.82 18.41
CA ILE A 474 -7.59 -28.26 17.16
C ILE A 474 -8.67 -29.31 17.46
N TYR A 475 -8.40 -30.24 18.37
CA TYR A 475 -9.41 -31.21 18.82
C TYR A 475 -10.61 -30.53 19.50
N HIS A 476 -10.37 -29.53 20.35
CA HIS A 476 -11.42 -28.76 20.99
C HIS A 476 -12.31 -28.04 19.96
N LEU A 477 -11.71 -27.41 18.96
CA LEU A 477 -12.42 -26.80 17.83
C LEU A 477 -13.37 -27.82 17.19
N MET A 478 -12.84 -28.95 16.72
CA MET A 478 -13.62 -29.96 16.00
C MET A 478 -14.82 -30.47 16.79
N CYS A 479 -14.66 -30.65 18.10
CA CYS A 479 -15.70 -31.19 18.97
C CYS A 479 -16.78 -30.18 19.39
N THR A 480 -16.50 -28.87 19.31
CA THR A 480 -17.34 -27.85 19.97
C THR A 480 -17.76 -26.70 19.07
N ALA A 481 -17.12 -26.52 17.91
CA ALA A 481 -17.52 -25.52 16.95
C ALA A 481 -18.90 -25.84 16.35
N ASN A 482 -19.73 -24.82 16.23
CA ASN A 482 -21.04 -24.91 15.60
C ASN A 482 -21.03 -24.08 14.31
N TYR A 483 -20.44 -24.63 13.27
CA TYR A 483 -20.34 -23.98 11.96
C TYR A 483 -21.71 -23.86 11.28
N ARG A 484 -21.87 -22.81 10.48
CA ARG A 484 -23.04 -22.66 9.62
C ARG A 484 -23.05 -23.75 8.56
N ASN A 485 -24.23 -24.30 8.36
CA ASN A 485 -24.38 -25.49 7.54
C ASN A 485 -24.27 -25.17 6.03
N GLY A 486 -23.36 -25.85 5.32
CA GLY A 486 -23.08 -25.61 3.89
C GLY A 486 -22.22 -24.38 3.63
N ILE A 487 -21.66 -23.77 4.68
CA ILE A 487 -20.72 -22.65 4.60
C ILE A 487 -19.29 -23.21 4.78
N PRO A 488 -18.33 -22.89 3.90
CA PRO A 488 -16.93 -23.27 4.09
C PRO A 488 -16.38 -22.80 5.43
N SER A 489 -15.49 -23.61 6.03
CA SER A 489 -14.94 -23.32 7.35
C SER A 489 -13.43 -23.36 7.33
N ALA A 490 -12.80 -22.47 8.09
CA ALA A 490 -11.37 -22.47 8.29
C ALA A 490 -10.97 -22.17 9.74
N ALA A 491 -9.80 -22.64 10.14
CA ALA A 491 -9.16 -22.24 11.38
C ALA A 491 -7.77 -21.64 11.12
N ILE A 492 -7.48 -20.55 11.81
CA ILE A 492 -6.23 -19.80 11.73
C ILE A 492 -5.52 -19.99 13.07
N ILE A 493 -4.43 -20.75 13.06
CA ILE A 493 -3.67 -21.09 14.26
C ILE A 493 -2.52 -20.11 14.39
N LEU A 494 -2.53 -19.28 15.44
CA LEU A 494 -1.44 -18.38 15.77
C LEU A 494 -0.58 -19.03 16.86
N THR A 495 0.61 -19.50 16.49
CA THR A 495 1.55 -20.20 17.38
C THR A 495 2.98 -20.10 16.86
N ASP A 496 3.98 -20.42 17.68
CA ASP A 496 5.37 -20.61 17.26
C ASP A 496 5.64 -22.03 16.73
N GLY A 497 4.65 -22.94 16.80
CA GLY A 497 4.76 -24.33 16.37
C GLY A 497 5.45 -25.24 17.41
N VAL A 498 5.78 -24.71 18.59
CA VAL A 498 6.31 -25.51 19.69
C VAL A 498 5.14 -26.13 20.44
N ALA A 499 5.10 -27.45 20.58
CA ALA A 499 4.07 -28.17 21.34
C ALA A 499 4.70 -28.98 22.48
N TYR A 500 4.07 -28.99 23.65
CA TYR A 500 4.58 -29.63 24.87
C TYR A 500 3.85 -30.92 25.22
N GLU A 501 4.61 -32.03 25.34
CA GLU A 501 4.18 -33.36 25.82
C GLU A 501 2.72 -33.75 25.50
N GLU A 502 2.35 -33.69 24.22
CA GLU A 502 1.08 -34.22 23.74
C GLU A 502 1.24 -35.71 23.39
N HIS A 503 0.27 -36.54 23.80
CA HIS A 503 0.26 -37.96 23.44
C HIS A 503 -0.88 -38.26 22.45
N PRO A 504 -0.58 -38.86 21.28
CA PRO A 504 0.75 -39.28 20.78
C PRO A 504 1.69 -38.13 20.39
N ASN A 505 3.00 -38.43 20.27
CA ASN A 505 4.06 -37.49 19.85
C ASN A 505 3.92 -37.08 18.36
N ASN A 506 2.87 -36.32 18.06
CA ASN A 506 2.50 -35.68 16.77
C ASN A 506 1.00 -35.31 16.79
N LEU A 507 0.39 -35.13 17.97
CA LEU A 507 -1.04 -34.89 18.09
C LEU A 507 -1.52 -33.72 17.22
N TYR A 508 -0.75 -32.62 17.13
CA TYR A 508 -1.08 -31.51 16.23
C TYR A 508 -1.27 -31.94 14.77
N GLU A 509 -0.43 -32.85 14.24
CA GLU A 509 -0.52 -33.33 12.86
C GLU A 509 -1.74 -34.23 12.69
N LEU A 510 -1.96 -35.16 13.64
CA LEU A 510 -3.10 -36.06 13.65
C LEU A 510 -4.43 -35.28 13.67
N GLN A 511 -4.53 -34.29 14.56
CA GLN A 511 -5.73 -33.48 14.70
C GLN A 511 -5.89 -32.50 13.53
N SER A 512 -4.80 -32.00 12.95
CA SER A 512 -4.86 -31.18 11.74
C SER A 512 -5.41 -31.96 10.55
N ASN A 513 -4.97 -33.21 10.37
CA ASN A 513 -5.49 -34.09 9.32
C ASN A 513 -6.97 -34.44 9.56
N ALA A 514 -7.37 -34.67 10.82
CA ALA A 514 -8.77 -34.91 11.17
C ALA A 514 -9.65 -33.67 10.89
N ALA A 515 -9.18 -32.46 11.22
CA ALA A 515 -9.91 -31.23 10.95
C ALA A 515 -10.11 -30.99 9.46
N ARG A 516 -9.06 -31.22 8.65
CA ARG A 516 -9.14 -31.19 7.18
C ARG A 516 -10.15 -32.21 6.65
N ALA A 517 -10.18 -33.43 7.21
CA ALA A 517 -11.15 -34.45 6.83
C ALA A 517 -12.60 -34.08 7.19
N MET A 518 -12.80 -33.15 8.15
CA MET A 518 -14.09 -32.54 8.47
C MET A 518 -14.41 -31.30 7.62
N GLY A 519 -13.59 -30.99 6.61
CA GLY A 519 -13.77 -29.83 5.74
C GLY A 519 -13.33 -28.50 6.35
N ILE A 520 -12.54 -28.53 7.44
CA ILE A 520 -11.97 -27.33 8.06
C ILE A 520 -10.58 -27.10 7.49
N GLU A 521 -10.43 -26.05 6.67
CA GLU A 521 -9.14 -25.64 6.14
C GLU A 521 -8.28 -25.01 7.24
N LEU A 522 -6.98 -25.33 7.30
CA LEU A 522 -6.09 -24.86 8.35
C LEU A 522 -4.99 -23.96 7.80
N TYR A 523 -4.74 -22.86 8.50
CA TYR A 523 -3.68 -21.89 8.22
C TYR A 523 -2.88 -21.65 9.48
N ALA A 524 -1.58 -21.40 9.33
CA ALA A 524 -0.71 -21.10 10.47
C ALA A 524 -0.13 -19.69 10.35
N VAL A 525 -0.09 -18.97 11.46
CA VAL A 525 0.56 -17.66 11.57
C VAL A 525 1.65 -17.78 12.61
N ALA A 526 2.90 -17.56 12.20
CA ALA A 526 4.05 -17.63 13.08
C ALA A 526 4.09 -16.40 13.99
N ILE A 527 3.94 -16.61 15.30
CA ILE A 527 3.95 -15.55 16.32
C ILE A 527 4.89 -15.89 17.47
N GLY A 528 5.44 -14.85 18.14
CA GLY A 528 6.39 -15.03 19.24
C GLY A 528 7.81 -14.63 18.84
N ARG A 529 8.81 -15.39 19.30
CA ARG A 529 10.22 -15.10 19.01
C ARG A 529 10.67 -15.84 17.76
N GLU A 530 10.96 -15.11 16.69
CA GLU A 530 11.24 -15.68 15.35
C GLU A 530 12.28 -16.80 15.33
N PHE A 531 13.35 -16.67 16.12
CA PHE A 531 14.42 -17.68 16.20
C PHE A 531 14.01 -18.97 16.93
N LEU A 532 12.79 -19.06 17.47
CA LEU A 532 12.23 -20.23 18.14
C LEU A 532 11.12 -20.91 17.34
N PHE A 533 10.79 -20.41 16.14
CA PHE A 533 9.71 -20.99 15.33
C PHE A 533 10.04 -22.41 14.87
N ASN A 534 9.10 -23.32 15.05
CA ASN A 534 9.13 -24.65 14.46
C ASN A 534 8.36 -24.64 13.12
N LEU A 535 9.03 -24.18 12.07
CA LEU A 535 8.43 -24.04 10.73
C LEU A 535 7.90 -25.36 10.16
N ASN A 536 8.50 -26.51 10.51
CA ASN A 536 8.01 -27.82 10.08
C ASN A 536 6.67 -28.16 10.73
N ALA A 537 6.52 -27.89 12.03
CA ALA A 537 5.24 -28.09 12.71
C ALA A 537 4.17 -27.15 12.15
N LEU A 538 4.49 -25.87 11.91
CA LEU A 538 3.57 -24.91 11.28
C LEU A 538 3.13 -25.37 9.89
N ALA A 539 4.06 -25.84 9.05
CA ALA A 539 3.75 -26.37 7.73
C ALA A 539 2.88 -27.64 7.80
N ASN A 540 3.14 -28.55 8.75
CA ASN A 540 2.30 -29.74 8.96
C ASN A 540 0.87 -29.38 9.41
N ILE A 541 0.75 -28.38 10.29
CA ILE A 541 -0.55 -27.83 10.72
C ILE A 541 -1.29 -27.25 9.51
N ALA A 542 -0.62 -26.44 8.69
CA ALA A 542 -1.23 -25.72 7.58
C ALA A 542 -1.36 -26.53 6.27
N ASN A 543 -0.80 -27.75 6.21
CA ASN A 543 -0.69 -28.58 5.01
C ASN A 543 0.19 -27.98 3.89
N GLY A 544 1.27 -27.31 4.26
CA GLY A 544 2.19 -26.70 3.32
C GLY A 544 2.77 -25.39 3.82
N ALA A 545 3.96 -25.05 3.33
CA ALA A 545 4.61 -23.79 3.66
C ALA A 545 3.89 -22.57 3.03
N ASP A 546 3.13 -22.77 1.95
CA ASP A 546 2.34 -21.75 1.27
C ASP A 546 1.12 -21.27 2.09
N ARG A 547 0.80 -21.96 3.17
CA ARG A 547 -0.28 -21.63 4.12
C ARG A 547 0.24 -21.20 5.50
N VAL A 548 1.55 -20.91 5.59
CA VAL A 548 2.21 -20.35 6.77
C VAL A 548 2.51 -18.88 6.51
N PHE A 549 2.05 -18.01 7.41
CA PHE A 549 2.15 -16.55 7.25
C PHE A 549 2.94 -15.93 8.40
N ASP A 550 3.62 -14.82 8.10
CA ASP A 550 4.16 -13.91 9.10
C ASP A 550 3.16 -12.81 9.46
N VAL A 551 3.50 -12.02 10.47
CA VAL A 551 2.67 -10.93 11.00
C VAL A 551 2.86 -9.60 10.29
N TYR A 552 3.75 -9.54 9.30
CA TYR A 552 4.15 -8.30 8.62
C TYR A 552 3.33 -8.05 7.34
N SER A 553 2.68 -9.07 6.81
CA SER A 553 1.88 -8.92 5.61
C SER A 553 0.46 -8.44 5.90
N CYS A 554 0.07 -7.40 5.18
CA CYS A 554 -1.10 -6.62 5.51
C CYS A 554 -2.44 -7.35 5.35
N CYS A 555 -2.57 -8.18 4.32
CA CYS A 555 -3.78 -8.99 4.11
C CYS A 555 -3.47 -10.32 3.39
N ALA A 556 -2.21 -10.79 3.34
CA ALA A 556 -1.88 -11.99 2.55
C ALA A 556 -2.69 -13.22 2.96
N LEU A 557 -2.88 -13.44 4.25
CA LEU A 557 -3.75 -14.52 4.74
C LEU A 557 -5.21 -14.31 4.35
N ALA A 558 -5.73 -13.08 4.42
CA ALA A 558 -7.10 -12.78 4.02
C ALA A 558 -7.31 -13.06 2.52
N ILE A 559 -6.37 -12.65 1.66
CA ILE A 559 -6.41 -12.95 0.22
C ILE A 559 -6.42 -14.46 0.00
N ARG A 560 -5.56 -15.21 0.70
CA ARG A 560 -5.54 -16.67 0.59
C ARG A 560 -6.84 -17.32 1.06
N LEU A 561 -7.44 -16.85 2.16
CA LEU A 561 -8.75 -17.32 2.62
C LEU A 561 -9.82 -17.10 1.54
N LEU A 562 -9.82 -15.94 0.89
CA LEU A 562 -10.75 -15.66 -0.20
C LEU A 562 -10.53 -16.62 -1.38
N ASP A 563 -9.28 -16.90 -1.75
CA ASP A 563 -8.93 -17.81 -2.86
C ASP A 563 -9.37 -19.25 -2.60
N ASP A 564 -9.14 -19.74 -1.38
CA ASP A 564 -9.43 -21.12 -1.02
C ASP A 564 -10.93 -21.32 -0.72
N LEU A 565 -11.63 -20.31 -0.18
CA LEU A 565 -13.00 -20.45 0.37
C LEU A 565 -14.10 -19.79 -0.48
N CYS A 566 -13.79 -18.80 -1.32
CA CYS A 566 -14.80 -18.10 -2.14
C CYS A 566 -14.94 -18.65 -3.58
N VAL A 567 -14.61 -19.92 -3.84
CA VAL A 567 -14.67 -20.46 -5.22
C VAL A 567 -16.11 -20.39 -5.76
N PRO A 568 -16.37 -19.73 -6.91
CA PRO A 568 -17.70 -19.67 -7.51
C PRO A 568 -18.24 -21.06 -7.79
N CYS A 569 -19.51 -21.31 -7.46
CA CYS A 569 -20.23 -22.37 -8.15
C CYS A 569 -20.28 -22.09 -9.66
N PRO A 570 -20.26 -23.14 -10.51
CA PRO A 570 -20.33 -22.95 -11.95
C PRO A 570 -21.52 -22.05 -12.36
N PRO A 571 -21.43 -21.27 -13.45
CA PRO A 571 -22.52 -20.39 -13.89
C PRO A 571 -23.85 -21.14 -14.03
N GLY A 572 -24.90 -20.61 -13.38
CA GLY A 572 -26.24 -21.23 -13.36
C GLY A 572 -26.43 -22.31 -12.29
N VAL A 573 -25.48 -22.46 -11.36
CA VAL A 573 -25.51 -23.45 -10.29
C VAL A 573 -25.47 -22.75 -8.94
N ASP A 574 -26.55 -22.84 -8.17
CA ASP A 574 -26.64 -22.24 -6.84
C ASP A 574 -25.91 -23.07 -5.77
N LEU A 575 -25.40 -22.41 -4.73
CA LEU A 575 -24.91 -23.06 -3.52
C LEU A 575 -26.11 -23.59 -2.72
N VAL A 576 -26.05 -24.84 -2.28
CA VAL A 576 -27.14 -25.53 -1.56
C VAL A 576 -26.72 -25.84 -0.13
N SER A 577 -27.52 -25.41 0.86
CA SER A 577 -27.35 -25.80 2.26
C SER A 577 -27.92 -27.19 2.52
N CYS A 578 -27.12 -28.10 3.08
CA CYS A 578 -27.40 -29.53 3.17
C CYS A 578 -27.58 -29.96 4.61
N THR A 579 -28.69 -30.59 4.99
CA THR A 579 -28.94 -30.97 6.40
C THR A 579 -27.89 -31.90 7.04
N GLN A 580 -27.02 -32.50 6.24
CA GLN A 580 -25.88 -33.31 6.64
C GLN A 580 -24.76 -33.16 5.61
N ASP A 581 -23.50 -33.21 6.06
CA ASP A 581 -22.34 -33.22 5.16
C ASP A 581 -22.42 -34.43 4.19
N PRO A 582 -22.38 -34.21 2.86
CA PRO A 582 -22.43 -35.27 1.85
C PRO A 582 -21.40 -36.38 2.04
N CYS A 583 -20.26 -36.09 2.67
CA CYS A 583 -19.18 -37.05 2.89
C CYS A 583 -19.40 -37.99 4.09
N VAL A 584 -20.37 -37.72 4.97
CA VAL A 584 -20.59 -38.52 6.19
C VAL A 584 -20.95 -39.98 5.88
N ASN A 585 -21.67 -40.23 4.78
CA ASN A 585 -22.09 -41.57 4.37
C ASN A 585 -21.64 -41.94 2.94
N ALA A 586 -20.75 -41.14 2.35
CA ALA A 586 -20.33 -41.37 0.97
C ALA A 586 -19.05 -42.21 0.96
N GLU A 587 -19.10 -43.33 0.24
CA GLU A 587 -17.96 -44.22 0.03
C GLU A 587 -17.67 -44.36 -1.47
N CYS A 588 -16.39 -44.36 -1.84
CA CYS A 588 -15.95 -44.61 -3.21
C CYS A 588 -15.48 -46.05 -3.35
N ALA A 589 -16.39 -46.98 -3.70
CA ALA A 589 -16.06 -48.40 -3.81
C ALA A 589 -14.93 -48.69 -4.82
N ALA A 590 -14.84 -47.91 -5.90
CA ALA A 590 -13.79 -48.03 -6.91
C ALA A 590 -12.42 -47.51 -6.45
N HIS A 591 -12.40 -46.57 -5.50
CA HIS A 591 -11.18 -45.98 -4.95
C HIS A 591 -11.31 -45.87 -3.42
N PRO A 592 -11.09 -46.96 -2.66
CA PRO A 592 -11.36 -47.01 -1.22
C PRO A 592 -10.51 -46.06 -0.37
N THR A 593 -9.37 -45.60 -0.90
CA THR A 593 -8.49 -44.62 -0.26
C THR A 593 -8.77 -43.19 -0.72
N ALA A 594 -9.69 -42.98 -1.67
CA ALA A 594 -9.98 -41.65 -2.17
C ALA A 594 -10.62 -40.78 -1.10
N MET A 595 -10.11 -39.56 -0.99
CA MET A 595 -10.59 -38.57 -0.05
C MET A 595 -11.92 -37.99 -0.56
N CYS A 596 -12.93 -38.01 0.30
CA CYS A 596 -14.20 -37.34 0.02
C CYS A 596 -14.09 -35.84 0.32
N LYS A 597 -14.58 -35.02 -0.60
CA LYS A 597 -14.81 -33.59 -0.42
C LYS A 597 -16.27 -33.28 -0.71
N ALA A 598 -16.92 -32.59 0.22
CA ALA A 598 -18.28 -32.12 0.03
C ALA A 598 -18.31 -31.04 -1.07
N ASN A 599 -19.29 -31.15 -1.95
CA ASN A 599 -19.59 -30.15 -2.97
C ASN A 599 -21.04 -29.70 -2.80
N TYR A 600 -21.20 -28.41 -2.53
CA TYR A 600 -22.48 -27.76 -2.28
C TYR A 600 -23.03 -27.03 -3.51
N CYS A 601 -22.28 -27.00 -4.62
CA CYS A 601 -22.71 -26.38 -5.85
C CYS A 601 -23.68 -27.30 -6.61
N GLY A 602 -24.94 -26.87 -6.72
CA GLY A 602 -25.97 -27.55 -7.50
C GLY A 602 -26.59 -28.76 -6.81
N GLY A 603 -26.28 -28.94 -5.53
CA GLY A 603 -26.79 -30.02 -4.69
C GLY A 603 -25.80 -30.43 -3.61
N CYS A 604 -26.21 -31.39 -2.78
CA CYS A 604 -25.44 -31.96 -1.68
C CYS A 604 -24.65 -33.17 -2.14
N ASN A 605 -23.53 -32.95 -2.83
CA ASN A 605 -22.82 -34.01 -3.53
C ASN A 605 -21.48 -34.33 -2.85
N ALA A 606 -21.14 -35.62 -2.77
CA ALA A 606 -19.79 -36.07 -2.44
C ALA A 606 -18.94 -36.14 -3.71
N VAL A 607 -17.74 -35.57 -3.68
CA VAL A 607 -16.75 -35.67 -4.77
C VAL A 607 -15.49 -36.31 -4.21
N PHE A 608 -14.94 -37.28 -4.92
CA PHE A 608 -13.79 -38.05 -4.43
C PHE A 608 -12.53 -37.69 -5.20
N TYR A 609 -11.40 -37.68 -4.51
CA TYR A 609 -10.08 -37.36 -5.04
C TYR A 609 -9.06 -38.42 -4.65
N ASP A 610 -8.15 -38.77 -5.56
CA ASP A 610 -7.03 -39.66 -5.24
C ASP A 610 -5.93 -38.95 -4.44
N ASP A 611 -4.92 -39.72 -4.01
CA ASP A 611 -3.77 -39.23 -3.24
C ASP A 611 -2.90 -38.20 -3.99
N GLN A 612 -3.16 -37.99 -5.29
CA GLN A 612 -2.50 -37.02 -6.15
C GLN A 612 -3.36 -35.77 -6.39
N GLY A 613 -4.56 -35.72 -5.81
CA GLY A 613 -5.51 -34.61 -5.93
C GLY A 613 -6.35 -34.62 -7.20
N ASN A 614 -6.35 -35.71 -7.98
CA ASN A 614 -7.21 -35.84 -9.16
C ASN A 614 -8.59 -36.34 -8.76
N LYS A 615 -9.65 -35.76 -9.35
CA LYS A 615 -11.02 -36.23 -9.15
C LYS A 615 -11.18 -37.64 -9.72
N VAL A 616 -11.69 -38.57 -8.91
CA VAL A 616 -11.92 -39.98 -9.30
C VAL A 616 -13.41 -40.27 -9.50
N ASP A 617 -13.69 -41.24 -10.36
CA ASP A 617 -15.06 -41.70 -10.62
C ASP A 617 -15.39 -42.94 -9.78
N CYS A 618 -16.38 -42.80 -8.90
CA CYS A 618 -16.81 -43.85 -7.99
C CYS A 618 -17.87 -44.79 -8.59
N MET A 619 -18.29 -44.57 -9.84
CA MET A 619 -19.33 -45.37 -10.52
C MET A 619 -18.78 -46.60 -11.28
N ALA A 620 -17.49 -46.90 -11.24
CA ALA A 620 -16.92 -48.01 -11.99
C ALA A 620 -16.97 -49.35 -11.22
N MET A 621 -18.04 -50.13 -11.40
CA MET A 621 -18.03 -51.58 -11.14
C MET A 621 -17.60 -52.35 -12.40
N ASN A 622 -16.61 -53.23 -12.22
CA ASN A 622 -16.01 -54.13 -13.22
C ASN A 622 -17.02 -54.81 -14.18
N MET A 623 -16.84 -54.61 -15.49
CA MET A 623 -17.44 -55.43 -16.56
C MET A 623 -16.54 -56.60 -17.02
N TYR A 624 -15.76 -57.22 -16.14
CA TYR A 624 -15.06 -58.48 -16.47
C TYR A 624 -15.16 -59.50 -15.34
N GLY A 625 -16.33 -60.13 -15.23
CA GLY A 625 -16.49 -61.46 -14.66
C GLY A 625 -17.03 -62.39 -15.75
N ALA A 626 -16.16 -63.16 -16.37
CA ALA A 626 -16.53 -64.29 -17.21
C ALA A 626 -15.88 -65.55 -16.64
N GLY A 627 -16.73 -66.51 -16.25
CA GLY A 627 -16.43 -67.95 -16.19
C GLY A 627 -15.77 -68.45 -14.92
#